data_AF-A0A3A0AEE3-F1
#
_entry.id   AF-A0A3A0AEE3-F1
#
_cell.length_a   1.000
_cell.length_b   1.000
_cell.length_c   1.000
_cell.angle_alpha   90.00
_cell.angle_beta   90.00
_cell.angle_gamma   90.00
#
_symmetry.space_group_name_H-M   'P 1'
#
loop_
_entity.id
_entity.type
_entity.pdbx_description
1 polymer ?
#
loop_
_entity_poly.entity_id
_entity_poly.type
_entity_poly.pdbx_seq_one_letter_code
_entity_poly.pdbx_strand_id
1 'polypeptide(L)'
;MRRNLLAHALVPHTPYFLLVLPDFVYLWKNLDQTIIDSSPDYKVATQIVLANYLQSLPKPLDEISESSLELLINAWLKEIVNTPYSELNEPSQRWIIESGLYDAIKHGSVVTEPVL
;
A
#
# COMPACT_ATOMS: atom_id res chain seq x y z
N MET A 1 -9.58 9.43 -9.99
CA MET A 1 -9.93 8.11 -9.41
C MET A 1 -10.13 8.20 -7.89
N ARG A 2 -9.20 8.81 -7.13
CA ARG A 2 -9.37 9.11 -5.69
C ARG A 2 -10.72 9.80 -5.36
N ARG A 3 -11.11 10.84 -6.11
CA ARG A 3 -12.42 11.48 -5.97
C ARG A 3 -13.62 10.53 -5.99
N ASN A 4 -13.63 9.54 -6.88
CA ASN A 4 -14.75 8.61 -7.02
C ASN A 4 -14.77 7.59 -5.87
N LEU A 5 -13.60 7.16 -5.39
CA LEU A 5 -13.49 6.34 -4.18
C LEU A 5 -13.90 7.13 -2.94
N LEU A 6 -13.47 8.39 -2.79
CA LEU A 6 -13.86 9.25 -1.65
C LEU A 6 -15.34 9.66 -1.67
N ALA A 7 -15.95 9.79 -2.86
CA ALA A 7 -17.36 10.16 -2.99
C ALA A 7 -18.31 9.00 -2.69
N HIS A 8 -17.83 7.76 -2.76
CA HIS A 8 -18.66 6.55 -2.59
C HIS A 8 -18.22 5.66 -1.41
N ALA A 9 -16.99 5.80 -0.93
CA ALA A 9 -16.50 5.14 0.28
C ALA A 9 -16.37 6.18 1.40
N LEU A 10 -16.92 5.85 2.57
CA LEU A 10 -16.71 6.57 3.83
C LEU A 10 -15.24 6.43 4.26
N VAL A 11 -14.32 7.04 3.53
CA VAL A 11 -12.89 6.97 3.86
C VAL A 11 -12.68 7.82 5.12
N PRO A 12 -12.28 7.22 6.25
CA PRO A 12 -12.08 7.95 7.50
C PRO A 12 -10.98 8.99 7.34
N HIS A 13 -10.99 10.01 8.21
CA HIS A 13 -9.92 11.01 8.25
C HIS A 13 -8.60 10.34 8.68
N THR A 14 -7.78 9.95 7.70
CA THR A 14 -6.51 9.23 7.91
C THR A 14 -5.33 10.07 7.40
N PRO A 15 -4.20 10.10 8.12
CA PRO A 15 -3.00 10.80 7.68
C PRO A 15 -2.38 10.21 6.40
N TYR A 16 -2.67 8.94 6.09
CA TYR A 16 -2.17 8.22 4.93
C TYR A 16 -3.28 7.48 4.21
N PHE A 17 -3.28 7.53 2.88
CA PHE A 17 -4.13 6.69 2.02
C PHE A 17 -3.28 5.98 0.98
N LEU A 18 -3.38 4.66 0.96
CA LEU A 18 -2.65 3.80 0.06
C LEU A 18 -3.64 3.14 -0.91
N LEU A 19 -3.42 3.32 -2.21
CA LEU A 19 -4.15 2.60 -3.25
C LEU A 19 -3.18 1.65 -3.96
N VAL A 20 -3.48 0.36 -3.95
CA VAL A 20 -2.67 -0.65 -4.62
C VAL A 20 -3.42 -1.20 -5.82
N LEU A 21 -2.81 -1.07 -6.99
CA LEU A 21 -3.26 -1.68 -8.25
C LEU A 21 -2.19 -2.68 -8.74
N PRO A 22 -2.52 -3.58 -9.68
CA PRO A 22 -1.53 -4.50 -10.25
C PRO A 22 -0.28 -3.81 -10.82
N ASP A 23 -0.43 -2.63 -11.41
CA ASP A 23 0.70 -1.92 -12.02
C ASP A 23 1.46 -1.04 -11.01
N PHE A 24 0.72 -0.31 -10.18
CA PHE A 24 1.28 0.73 -9.32
C PHE A 24 0.62 0.78 -7.94
N VAL A 25 1.46 1.09 -6.95
CA VAL A 25 1.10 1.53 -5.61
C VAL A 25 1.17 3.05 -5.55
N TYR A 26 0.11 3.66 -5.03
CA TYR A 26 -0.01 5.10 -4.87
C TYR A 26 -0.20 5.45 -3.39
N LEU A 27 0.60 6.38 -2.87
CA LEU A 27 0.47 6.88 -1.51
C LEU A 27 0.17 8.37 -1.54
N TRP A 28 -0.83 8.77 -0.76
CA TRP A 28 -1.06 10.15 -0.37
C TRP A 28 -0.79 10.31 1.12
N LYS A 29 -0.15 11.41 1.50
CA LYS A 29 0.15 11.79 2.88
C LYS A 29 -0.46 13.16 3.20
N ASN A 30 -0.67 13.43 4.49
CA ASN A 30 -1.26 14.69 4.98
C ASN A 30 -2.58 15.02 4.29
N LEU A 31 -3.49 14.04 4.28
CA LEU A 31 -4.76 14.19 3.59
C LEU A 31 -5.66 15.22 4.27
N ASP A 32 -5.59 16.44 3.78
CA ASP A 32 -6.62 17.45 4.03
C ASP A 32 -7.83 17.12 3.16
N GLN A 33 -9.01 16.92 3.77
CA GLN A 33 -10.24 16.50 3.08
C GLN A 33 -10.72 17.54 2.04
N THR A 34 -10.17 18.74 2.08
CA THR A 34 -10.47 19.84 1.16
C THR A 34 -9.81 19.67 -0.21
N ILE A 35 -8.73 18.90 -0.33
CA ILE A 35 -7.99 18.69 -1.58
C ILE A 35 -8.27 17.29 -2.11
N ILE A 36 -9.40 17.15 -2.80
CA ILE A 36 -9.90 15.87 -3.33
C ILE A 36 -9.14 15.43 -4.60
N ASP A 37 -8.58 16.37 -5.36
CA ASP A 37 -7.91 16.14 -6.65
C ASP A 37 -6.38 16.28 -6.60
N SER A 38 -5.74 16.03 -5.45
CA SER A 38 -4.27 16.01 -5.39
C SER A 38 -3.68 14.74 -6.04
N SER A 39 -2.58 14.93 -6.78
CA SER A 39 -1.71 13.84 -7.21
C SER A 39 -1.14 13.07 -6.01
N PRO A 40 -0.85 11.77 -6.17
CA PRO A 40 -0.19 10.99 -5.12
C PRO A 40 1.22 11.52 -4.87
N ASP A 41 1.63 11.54 -3.61
CA ASP A 41 2.99 11.93 -3.20
C ASP A 41 4.03 10.89 -3.63
N TYR A 42 3.62 9.62 -3.69
CA TYR A 42 4.46 8.52 -4.19
C TYR A 42 3.69 7.66 -5.18
N LYS A 43 4.39 7.27 -6.25
CA LYS A 43 3.94 6.27 -7.22
C LYS A 43 5.08 5.27 -7.42
N VAL A 44 4.84 4.00 -7.07
CA VAL A 44 5.85 2.93 -7.12
C VAL A 44 5.29 1.76 -7.90
N ALA A 45 6.10 1.09 -8.72
CA ALA A 45 5.65 -0.09 -9.44
C ALA A 45 5.35 -1.23 -8.45
N THR A 46 4.16 -1.83 -8.54
CA THR A 46 3.74 -2.90 -7.61
C THR A 46 4.66 -4.12 -7.72
N GLN A 47 5.19 -4.39 -8.91
CA GLN A 47 6.21 -5.41 -9.14
C GLN A 47 7.47 -5.22 -8.27
N ILE A 48 7.87 -3.97 -8.01
CA ILE A 48 9.03 -3.66 -7.16
C ILE A 48 8.69 -3.88 -5.68
N VAL A 49 7.48 -3.47 -5.27
CA VAL A 49 6.99 -3.63 -3.89
C VAL A 49 6.82 -5.11 -3.53
N LEU A 50 6.29 -5.90 -4.45
CA LEU A 50 5.97 -7.31 -4.24
C LEU A 50 7.04 -8.27 -4.75
N ALA A 51 8.23 -7.78 -5.12
CA ALA A 51 9.28 -8.57 -5.74
C ALA A 51 9.60 -9.85 -4.95
N ASN A 52 9.70 -9.76 -3.63
CA ASN A 52 10.02 -10.89 -2.76
C ASN A 52 8.92 -11.97 -2.72
N TYR A 53 7.65 -11.59 -2.87
CA TYR A 53 6.55 -12.55 -2.90
C TYR A 53 6.36 -13.16 -4.29
N LEU A 54 6.66 -12.40 -5.35
CA LEU A 54 6.50 -12.84 -6.73
C LEU A 54 7.55 -13.88 -7.16
N GLN A 55 8.71 -13.92 -6.52
CA GLN A 55 9.72 -14.97 -6.76
C GLN A 55 9.18 -16.39 -6.49
N SER A 56 8.20 -16.52 -5.60
CA SER A 56 7.60 -17.80 -5.24
C SER A 56 6.36 -18.16 -6.06
N LEU A 57 5.93 -17.28 -6.98
CA LEU A 57 4.70 -17.45 -7.74
C LEU A 57 4.97 -18.03 -9.14
N PRO A 58 4.15 -18.99 -9.59
CA PRO A 58 4.28 -19.57 -10.93
C PRO A 58 3.75 -18.66 -12.05
N LYS A 59 3.11 -17.53 -11.71
CA LYS A 59 2.44 -16.61 -12.63
C LYS A 59 2.89 -15.16 -12.42
N PRO A 60 2.93 -14.34 -13.47
CA PRO A 60 3.24 -12.92 -13.37
C PRO A 60 2.08 -12.14 -12.71
N LEU A 61 2.38 -10.94 -12.22
CA LEU A 61 1.47 -10.10 -11.44
C LEU A 61 0.21 -9.65 -12.22
N ASP A 62 0.29 -9.60 -13.54
CA ASP A 62 -0.84 -9.30 -14.45
C ASP A 62 -1.79 -10.48 -14.66
N GLU A 63 -1.40 -11.68 -14.23
CA GLU A 63 -2.21 -12.90 -14.32
C GLU A 63 -2.78 -13.38 -12.97
N ILE A 64 -2.51 -12.65 -11.88
CA ILE A 64 -3.06 -13.00 -10.56
C ILE A 64 -4.48 -12.48 -10.40
N SER A 65 -5.32 -13.25 -9.69
CA SER A 65 -6.68 -12.82 -9.34
C SER A 65 -6.65 -11.64 -8.36
N GLU A 66 -7.74 -10.88 -8.29
CA GLU A 66 -7.96 -9.84 -7.28
C GLU A 66 -7.72 -10.37 -5.86
N SER A 67 -8.27 -11.55 -5.54
CA SER A 67 -8.06 -12.21 -4.24
C SER A 67 -6.60 -12.57 -3.96
N SER A 68 -5.83 -12.88 -5.01
CA SER A 68 -4.40 -13.17 -4.87
C SER A 68 -3.61 -11.88 -4.61
N LEU A 69 -3.96 -10.79 -5.29
CA LEU A 69 -3.37 -9.47 -5.03
C LEU A 69 -3.67 -9.04 -3.59
N GLU A 70 -4.91 -9.15 -3.15
CA GLU A 70 -5.31 -8.82 -1.77
C GLU A 70 -4.51 -9.62 -0.74
N LEU A 71 -4.30 -10.91 -0.97
CA LEU A 71 -3.50 -11.76 -0.09
C LEU A 71 -2.03 -11.29 -0.03
N LEU A 72 -1.44 -10.97 -1.17
CA LEU A 72 -0.05 -10.47 -1.25
C LEU A 72 0.11 -9.13 -0.54
N ILE A 73 -0.84 -8.21 -0.73
CA ILE A 73 -0.82 -6.90 -0.04
C ILE A 73 -1.00 -7.08 1.47
N ASN A 74 -1.88 -7.98 1.91
CA ASN A 74 -2.03 -8.29 3.33
C ASN A 74 -0.75 -8.87 3.94
N ALA A 75 -0.09 -9.81 3.24
CA ALA A 75 1.18 -10.36 3.68
C ALA A 75 2.26 -9.28 3.78
N TRP A 76 2.36 -8.43 2.76
CA TRP A 76 3.31 -7.32 2.70
C TRP A 76 3.11 -6.29 3.81
N LEU A 77 1.88 -5.84 4.04
CA LEU A 77 1.60 -4.91 5.14
C LEU A 77 1.90 -5.55 6.51
N LYS A 78 1.57 -6.83 6.70
CA LYS A 78 1.87 -7.57 7.93
C LYS A 78 3.36 -7.72 8.16
N GLU A 79 4.15 -7.88 7.10
CA GLU A 79 5.60 -7.89 7.21
C GLU A 79 6.09 -6.51 7.65
N ILE A 80 5.72 -5.43 6.96
CA ILE A 80 6.19 -4.08 7.27
C ILE A 80 5.91 -3.67 8.72
N VAL A 81 4.72 -3.94 9.26
CA VAL A 81 4.38 -3.54 10.63
C VAL A 81 5.22 -4.27 11.69
N ASN A 82 5.81 -5.43 11.33
CA ASN A 82 6.59 -6.29 12.22
C ASN A 82 8.11 -6.24 11.94
N THR A 83 8.53 -5.79 10.76
CA THR A 83 9.94 -5.74 10.38
C THR A 83 10.66 -4.58 11.10
N PRO A 84 11.75 -4.85 11.83
CA PRO A 84 12.57 -3.81 12.44
C PRO A 84 13.19 -2.88 11.38
N TYR A 85 13.41 -1.61 11.75
CA TYR A 85 14.03 -0.62 10.86
C TYR A 85 15.40 -1.09 10.32
N SER A 86 16.18 -1.80 11.13
CA SER A 86 17.48 -2.35 10.76
C SER A 86 17.42 -3.42 9.67
N GLU A 87 16.25 -4.00 9.41
CA GLU A 87 16.01 -5.06 8.43
C GLU A 87 15.34 -4.52 7.16
N LEU A 88 14.83 -3.27 7.17
CA LEU A 88 14.35 -2.55 6.00
C LEU A 88 15.50 -2.01 5.15
N ASN A 89 16.32 -2.91 4.61
CA ASN A 89 17.49 -2.57 3.79
C ASN A 89 17.22 -2.63 2.28
N GLU A 90 16.02 -3.06 1.89
CA GLU A 90 15.65 -3.22 0.49
C GLU A 90 15.44 -1.85 -0.19
N PRO A 91 16.19 -1.52 -1.26
CA PRO A 91 16.03 -0.25 -1.98
C PRO A 91 14.60 -0.01 -2.49
N SER A 92 13.90 -1.09 -2.82
CA SER A 92 12.50 -1.10 -3.26
C SER A 92 11.51 -0.61 -2.20
N GLN A 93 11.90 -0.58 -0.93
CA GLN A 93 11.05 -0.24 0.21
C GLN A 93 11.43 1.10 0.87
N ARG A 94 12.49 1.78 0.42
CA ARG A 94 12.91 3.07 1.00
C ARG A 94 11.82 4.13 0.99
N TRP A 95 10.97 4.13 -0.03
CA TRP A 95 9.85 5.08 -0.14
C TRP A 95 8.88 4.99 1.05
N ILE A 96 8.76 3.82 1.70
CA ILE A 96 7.91 3.61 2.88
C ILE A 96 8.49 4.34 4.09
N ILE A 97 9.82 4.35 4.23
CA ILE A 97 10.54 5.10 5.26
C ILE A 97 10.49 6.60 4.96
N GLU A 98 10.88 6.99 3.74
CA GLU A 98 10.97 8.40 3.32
C GLU A 98 9.61 9.11 3.36
N SER A 99 8.52 8.38 3.08
CA SER A 99 7.16 8.92 3.18
C SER A 99 6.70 9.17 4.62
N GLY A 100 7.36 8.52 5.60
CA GLY A 100 6.94 8.45 7.00
C GLY A 100 5.88 7.38 7.28
N LEU A 101 5.46 6.61 6.27
CA LEU A 101 4.44 5.58 6.44
C LEU A 101 4.91 4.49 7.42
N TYR A 102 6.16 4.04 7.31
CA TYR A 102 6.71 3.03 8.23
C TYR A 102 6.61 3.47 9.69
N ASP A 103 7.00 4.71 10.00
CA ASP A 103 6.92 5.23 11.37
C ASP A 103 5.50 5.33 11.90
N ALA A 104 4.53 5.58 11.01
CA ALA A 104 3.12 5.69 11.36
C ALA A 104 2.45 4.33 11.63
N ILE A 105 2.93 3.24 11.02
CA ILE A 105 2.29 1.92 11.09
C ILE A 105 3.10 0.84 11.83
N LYS A 106 4.39 1.08 12.13
CA LYS A 106 5.22 0.11 12.87
C LYS A 106 4.58 -0.25 14.21
N HIS A 107 4.61 -1.54 14.56
CA HIS A 107 3.90 -2.12 15.70
C HIS A 107 2.37 -1.99 15.65
N GLY A 108 1.81 -1.65 14.50
CA GLY A 108 0.37 -1.64 14.25
C GLY A 108 -0.19 -3.04 13.96
N SER A 109 -1.42 -3.07 13.48
CA SER A 109 -2.09 -4.31 13.06
C SER A 109 -2.79 -4.11 11.72
N VAL A 110 -2.84 -5.15 10.90
CA VAL A 110 -3.51 -5.16 9.60
C VAL A 110 -4.82 -5.91 9.75
N VAL A 111 -5.93 -5.24 9.43
CA VAL A 111 -7.29 -5.79 9.46
C VAL A 111 -7.92 -5.66 8.09
N THR A 112 -8.64 -6.69 7.66
CA THR A 112 -9.45 -6.67 6.43
C THR A 112 -10.90 -6.42 6.80
N GLU A 113 -11.51 -5.40 6.21
CA GLU A 113 -12.95 -5.16 6.35
C GLU A 113 -13.70 -5.87 5.21
N PRO A 114 -14.75 -6.66 5.52
CA PRO A 114 -15.58 -7.26 4.48
C PRO A 114 -16.31 -6.16 3.70
N VAL A 115 -16.30 -6.27 2.37
CA VAL A 115 -17.11 -5.40 1.50
C VAL A 115 -18.58 -5.74 1.75
N LEU A 116 -19.34 -4.77 2.28
CA LEU A 116 -20.77 -4.89 2.58
C LEU A 116 -21.63 -4.91 1.31
#